data_AF-A0A7W2NQL8-F1
#
_entry.id   AF-A0A7W2NQL8-F1
#
_cell.length_a   1.000
_cell.length_b   1.000
_cell.length_c   1.000
_cell.angle_alpha   90.00
_cell.angle_beta   90.00
_cell.angle_gamma   90.00
#
_symmetry.space_group_name_H-M   'P 1'
#
loop_
_entity.id
_entity.type
_entity.pdbx_description
1 polymer ?
#
loop_
_entity_poly.entity_id
_entity_poly.type
_entity_poly.pdbx_seq_one_letter_code
_entity_poly.pdbx_strand_id
1 'polypeptide(L)' 'MSIELTPALKSALKLRHSKVRDGYERDRIKAVLLHVKGWTITMIAQALLVHESTISRHLNDFN' A
#
# COMPACT_ATOMS: atom_id res chain seq x y z
N MET A 1 -5.02 -2.06 -12.48
CA MET A 1 -5.87 -1.00 -11.90
C MET A 1 -4.99 0.22 -11.71
N SER A 2 -5.47 1.41 -12.06
CA SER A 2 -4.72 2.65 -11.89
C SER A 2 -5.24 3.37 -10.66
N ILE A 3 -4.46 3.33 -9.58
CA ILE A 3 -4.78 4.05 -8.34
C ILE A 3 -4.16 5.45 -8.44
N GLU A 4 -4.98 6.49 -8.49
CA GLU A 4 -4.50 7.87 -8.44
C GLU A 4 -4.67 8.43 -7.03
N LEU A 5 -3.56 8.79 -6.39
CA LEU A 5 -3.55 9.42 -5.06
C LEU A 5 -3.39 10.93 -5.21
N THR A 6 -4.36 11.69 -4.70
CA THR A 6 -4.17 13.13 -4.50
C THR A 6 -3.04 13.38 -3.48
N PRO A 7 -2.31 14.51 -3.56
CA PRO A 7 -1.27 14.83 -2.59
C PRO A 7 -1.76 14.84 -1.13
N ALA A 8 -3.00 15.30 -0.91
CA ALA A 8 -3.64 15.29 0.40
C ALA A 8 -3.85 13.86 0.93
N LEU A 9 -4.38 12.97 0.09
CA LEU A 9 -4.61 11.56 0.47
C LEU A 9 -3.28 10.84 0.75
N LYS A 10 -2.24 11.12 -0.05
CA LYS A 10 -0.88 10.58 0.18
C LYS A 10 -0.32 11.01 1.54
N SER A 11 -0.52 12.27 1.93
CA SER A 11 -0.10 12.78 3.24
C SER A 11 -0.92 12.16 4.38
N ALA A 12 -2.23 12.01 4.20
CA ALA A 12 -3.10 11.35 5.18
C ALA A 12 -2.72 9.88 5.40
N LEU A 13 -2.40 9.13 4.34
CA LEU A 13 -1.93 7.75 4.43
C LEU A 13 -0.60 7.65 5.19
N LYS A 14 0.36 8.54 4.92
CA LYS A 14 1.63 8.59 5.68
C LYS A 14 1.41 8.88 7.17
N LEU A 15 0.50 9.80 7.48
CA LEU A 15 0.14 10.13 8.86
C LEU A 15 -0.56 8.95 9.56
N ARG A 16 -1.43 8.22 8.85
CA ARG A 16 -2.09 7.04 9.39
C ARG A 16 -1.08 5.92 9.65
N HIS A 17 -0.17 5.69 8.71
CA HIS A 17 0.92 4.72 8.87
C HIS A 17 1.79 5.00 10.09
N SER A 18 2.06 6.27 10.42
CA SER A 18 2.86 6.61 11.61
C SER A 18 2.13 6.40 12.94
N LYS A 19 0.78 6.37 12.92
CA LYS A 19 -0.05 6.22 14.12
C LYS A 19 -0.53 4.79 14.36
N VAL A 20 -0.74 4.01 13.31
CA VAL A 20 -1.33 2.68 13.46
C VAL A 20 -0.31 1.66 13.98
N ARG A 21 -0.75 0.85 14.95
CA ARG A 21 0.06 -0.24 15.52
C ARG A 21 -0.14 -1.56 14.80
N ASP A 22 -1.31 -1.76 14.19
CA ASP A 22 -1.59 -2.94 13.39
C ASP A 22 -0.60 -3.05 12.21
N GLY A 23 0.05 -4.21 12.12
CA GLY A 23 1.00 -4.51 11.05
C GLY A 23 0.32 -4.65 9.69
N TYR A 24 -0.87 -5.27 9.67
CA TYR A 24 -1.63 -5.48 8.43
C TYR A 24 -2.06 -4.15 7.81
N GLU A 25 -2.56 -3.23 8.63
CA GLU A 25 -2.93 -1.90 8.13
C GLU A 25 -1.72 -1.12 7.61
N ARG A 26 -0.55 -1.23 8.27
CA ARG A 26 0.68 -0.60 7.78
C ARG A 26 1.08 -1.15 6.43
N ASP A 27 1.03 -2.46 6.24
CA ASP A 27 1.43 -3.10 4.98
C ASP A 27 0.45 -2.81 3.85
N ARG A 28 -0.86 -2.72 4.14
CA ARG A 28 -1.86 -2.21 3.18
C ARG A 28 -1.53 -0.78 2.74
N ILE A 29 -1.21 0.12 3.68
CA ILE A 29 -0.83 1.50 3.34
C ILE A 29 0.46 1.55 2.50
N LYS A 30 1.48 0.78 2.88
CA LYS A 30 2.73 0.70 2.11
C LYS A 30 2.50 0.18 0.69
N ALA A 31 1.69 -0.86 0.52
CA ALA A 31 1.38 -1.44 -0.77
C ALA A 31 0.78 -0.39 -1.72
N VAL A 32 -0.23 0.36 -1.25
CA VAL A 32 -0.85 1.44 -2.02
C VAL A 32 0.15 2.54 -2.37
N LEU A 33 0.96 2.99 -1.42
CA LEU A 33 1.96 4.05 -1.64
C LEU A 33 3.06 3.63 -2.62
N LEU A 34 3.49 2.37 -2.59
CA LEU A 34 4.51 1.82 -3.50
C LEU A 34 3.94 1.58 -4.90
N HIS A 35 2.69 1.12 -5.00
CA HIS A 35 2.04 0.90 -6.28
C HIS A 35 1.90 2.21 -7.08
N VAL A 36 1.51 3.31 -6.41
CA VAL A 36 1.46 4.65 -7.04
C VAL A 36 2.85 5.19 -7.42
N LYS A 37 3.94 4.66 -6.82
CA LYS A 37 5.31 4.94 -7.27
C LYS A 37 5.73 4.09 -8.48
N GLY A 38 4.85 3.26 -9.02
CA GLY A 38 5.13 2.39 -10.17
C GLY A 38 5.73 1.03 -9.80
N TRP A 39 5.71 0.63 -8.53
CA TRP A 39 6.21 -0.68 -8.14
C TRP A 39 5.22 -1.79 -8.54
N THR A 40 5.75 -2.89 -9.06
CA THR A 40 4.94 -4.07 -9.38
C THR A 40 4.50 -4.79 -8.10
N ILE A 41 3.44 -5.59 -8.20
CA ILE A 41 2.95 -6.42 -7.08
C ILE A 41 4.06 -7.32 -6.55
N THR A 42 4.84 -7.94 -7.45
CA THR A 42 5.98 -8.80 -7.12
C THR A 42 7.07 -8.06 -6.31
N MET A 43 7.43 -6.84 -6.73
CA MET A 43 8.41 -6.01 -6.00
C MET A 43 7.92 -5.62 -4.61
N ILE A 44 6.64 -5.25 -4.50
CA ILE A 44 6.03 -4.88 -3.21
C ILE A 44 5.97 -6.09 -2.29
N ALA A 45 5.54 -7.25 -2.80
CA ALA A 45 5.48 -8.50 -2.07
C ALA A 45 6.84 -8.89 -1.51
N GLN A 46 7.88 -8.83 -2.35
CA GLN A 46 9.25 -9.10 -1.92
C GLN A 46 9.75 -8.10 -0.88
N ALA A 47 9.48 -6.80 -1.05
CA ALA A 47 9.94 -5.75 -0.13
C ALA A 47 9.24 -5.79 1.24
N LEU A 48 7.98 -6.22 1.27
CA LEU A 48 7.19 -6.35 2.50
C LEU A 48 7.28 -7.75 3.13
N LEU A 49 7.90 -8.73 2.45
CA LEU A 49 7.93 -10.14 2.84
C LEU A 49 6.53 -10.73 3.02
N VAL A 50 5.62 -10.37 2.11
CA VAL A 50 4.21 -10.78 2.11
C VAL A 50 3.88 -11.42 0.76
N HIS A 51 3.04 -12.45 0.74
CA HIS A 51 2.64 -13.13 -0.49
C HIS A 51 1.92 -12.17 -1.48
N GLU A 52 2.18 -12.33 -2.77
CA GLU A 52 1.64 -11.46 -3.84
C GLU A 52 0.11 -11.37 -3.83
N SER A 53 -0.59 -12.46 -3.51
CA SER A 53 -2.06 -12.47 -3.41
C SER A 53 -2.58 -11.51 -2.35
N THR A 54 -1.84 -11.33 -1.25
CA THR A 54 -2.20 -10.43 -0.16
C THR A 54 -2.03 -8.98 -0.61
N ILE A 55 -0.95 -8.67 -1.33
CA ILE A 55 -0.73 -7.35 -1.93
C ILE A 55 -1.81 -7.05 -2.97
N SER A 56 -2.14 -8.01 -3.84
CA SER A 56 -3.22 -7.87 -4.81
C SER A 56 -4.56 -7.56 -4.13
N ARG A 57 -4.90 -8.26 -3.04
CA ARG A 57 -6.09 -7.98 -2.24
C ARG A 57 -6.05 -6.56 -1.64
N HIS A 58 -4.93 -6.15 -1.05
CA HIS A 58 -4.78 -4.80 -0.48
C HIS A 58 -4.99 -3.69 -1.49
N LEU A 59 -4.53 -3.87 -2.74
CA LEU A 59 -4.74 -2.92 -3.82
C LEU A 59 -6.19 -2.92 -4.31
N ASN A 60 -6.79 -4.11 -4.46
CA ASN A 60 -8.20 -4.23 -4.84
C ASN A 60 -9.14 -3.62 -3.79
N ASP A 61 -8.88 -3.82 -2.50
CA ASP A 61 -9.71 -3.27 -1.41
C ASP A 61 -9.62 -1.74 -1.31
N PHE A 62 -8.57 -1.13 -1.90
CA PHE A 62 -8.35 0.31 -1.88
C PHE A 62 -8.96 1.04 -3.08
N ASN A 63 -9.12 0.33 -4.20
CA ASN A 63 -9.67 0.85 -5.45
C ASN A 63 -11.19 0.97 -5.39
#